data_AF-X5J7R9-F1
#
_entry.id   AF-X5J7R9-F1
#
_cell.length_a   1.000
_cell.length_b   1.000
_cell.length_c   1.000
_cell.angle_alpha   90.00
_cell.angle_beta   90.00
_cell.angle_gamma   90.00
#
_symmetry.space_group_name_H-M   'P 1'
#
loop_
_entity.id
_entity.type
_entity.pdbx_description
1 polymer ?
#
loop_
_entity_poly.entity_id
_entity_poly.type
_entity_poly.pdbx_seq_one_letter_code
_entity_poly.pdbx_strand_id
1 'polypeptide(L)'
;MNYRFLFAWVLMASMYTGVKAHPPKEDDQSQAVPPSLKIGYVNVAYIFEQLPEAIKNNQDFQTFQKQLSNNLGLKASELEKKYSDYQKQVDTFTEAQQKQKQAELSELHQSLRTLEQQMPAEIEKKYKVVIQPIHHKIKQVIDKIAKEQSYSFVLAKDTEAGPVVLFAQPGFDLSELVLEKLKTMAPKEIEPPVVGPKTQTPAQPSTRSAKAVKKK
;
A
#
# COMPACT_ATOMS: atom_id res chain seq x y z
N MET A 1 5.44 -69.80 26.87
CA MET A 1 5.87 -71.14 26.40
C MET A 1 6.11 -71.03 24.91
N ASN A 2 7.38 -71.08 24.48
CA ASN A 2 7.81 -70.96 23.08
C ASN A 2 7.74 -72.32 22.38
N TYR A 3 7.35 -72.37 21.11
CA TYR A 3 7.88 -73.36 20.17
C TYR A 3 8.16 -72.75 18.80
N ARG A 4 9.40 -73.00 18.37
CA ARG A 4 10.04 -72.63 17.11
C ARG A 4 10.03 -73.89 16.22
N PHE A 5 9.79 -73.68 14.92
CA PHE A 5 10.20 -74.50 13.76
C PHE A 5 9.68 -75.96 13.64
N LEU A 6 9.00 -76.25 12.53
CA LEU A 6 9.18 -77.47 11.74
C LEU A 6 8.83 -77.22 10.26
N PHE A 7 9.62 -77.87 9.42
CA PHE A 7 9.91 -77.61 8.01
C PHE A 7 9.15 -78.60 7.10
N ALA A 8 9.19 -78.32 5.78
CA ALA A 8 9.02 -79.24 4.64
C ALA A 8 7.59 -79.60 4.20
N TRP A 9 7.24 -79.79 2.92
CA TRP A 9 7.73 -79.43 1.57
C TRP A 9 6.68 -80.07 0.60
N VAL A 10 6.72 -79.74 -0.71
CA VAL A 10 6.12 -80.51 -1.85
C VAL A 10 4.62 -80.23 -2.13
N LEU A 11 4.09 -79.98 -3.34
CA LEU A 11 4.54 -80.12 -4.74
C LEU A 11 3.85 -79.10 -5.65
N MET A 12 4.58 -78.74 -6.70
CA MET A 12 4.22 -77.95 -7.88
C MET A 12 3.11 -78.61 -8.72
N ALA A 13 2.16 -77.82 -9.24
CA ALA A 13 1.46 -78.14 -10.49
C ALA A 13 1.30 -76.86 -11.31
N SER A 14 2.08 -76.82 -12.39
CA SER A 14 2.13 -75.76 -13.40
C SER A 14 0.93 -75.87 -14.34
N MET A 15 0.21 -74.77 -14.57
CA MET A 15 -0.37 -74.50 -15.89
C MET A 15 -0.30 -73.00 -16.20
N TYR A 16 0.54 -72.73 -17.19
CA TYR A 16 0.74 -71.48 -17.90
C TYR A 16 -0.44 -71.21 -18.82
N THR A 17 -1.03 -70.01 -18.78
CA THR A 17 -1.53 -69.33 -19.99
C THR A 17 -1.30 -67.83 -19.83
N GLY A 18 -0.56 -67.27 -20.79
CA GLY A 18 0.14 -65.99 -20.70
C GLY A 18 -0.73 -64.74 -20.68
N VAL A 19 -0.26 -63.76 -19.90
CA VAL A 19 -0.47 -62.34 -20.09
C VAL A 19 0.88 -61.75 -20.45
N LYS A 20 0.99 -61.10 -21.61
CA LYS A 20 2.15 -60.27 -21.96
C LYS A 20 2.29 -59.19 -20.88
N ALA A 21 3.28 -59.32 -20.02
CA ALA A 21 3.73 -58.23 -19.17
C ALA A 21 4.22 -57.09 -20.08
N HIS A 22 3.43 -56.02 -20.16
CA HIS A 22 3.97 -54.72 -20.50
C HIS A 22 4.96 -54.37 -19.38
N PRO A 23 6.22 -53.97 -19.66
CA PRO A 23 7.04 -53.36 -18.62
C PRO A 23 6.30 -52.12 -18.10
N PRO A 24 6.34 -51.83 -16.79
CA PRO A 24 5.83 -50.56 -16.30
C PRO A 24 6.62 -49.48 -17.04
N LYS A 25 5.91 -48.60 -17.73
CA LYS A 25 6.52 -47.40 -18.29
C LYS A 25 7.19 -46.70 -17.13
N GLU A 26 8.50 -46.48 -17.24
CA GLU A 26 9.18 -45.45 -16.48
C GLU A 26 8.53 -44.14 -16.90
N ASP A 27 7.46 -43.77 -16.19
CA ASP A 27 7.00 -42.40 -16.18
C ASP A 27 8.17 -41.60 -15.60
N ASP A 28 8.88 -40.92 -16.48
CA ASP A 28 9.79 -39.82 -16.17
C ASP A 28 8.98 -38.75 -15.42
N GLN A 29 8.74 -39.02 -14.14
CA GLN A 29 8.41 -38.00 -13.16
C GLN A 29 9.70 -37.25 -12.91
N SER A 30 10.06 -36.39 -13.87
CA SER A 30 10.84 -35.20 -13.63
C SER A 30 10.10 -34.41 -12.54
N GLN A 31 10.37 -34.75 -11.29
CA GLN A 31 9.97 -33.96 -10.13
C GLN A 31 10.68 -32.61 -10.29
N ALA A 32 9.96 -31.64 -10.84
CA ALA A 32 10.39 -30.25 -10.79
C ALA A 32 10.54 -29.92 -9.30
N VAL A 33 11.78 -29.84 -8.81
CA VAL A 33 12.07 -29.37 -7.46
C VAL A 33 11.45 -27.97 -7.39
N PRO A 34 10.49 -27.72 -6.49
CA PRO A 34 9.91 -26.39 -6.39
C PRO A 34 11.06 -25.40 -6.13
N PRO A 35 11.10 -24.25 -6.83
CA PRO A 35 12.18 -23.28 -6.65
C PRO A 35 12.33 -22.97 -5.16
N SER A 36 13.58 -22.96 -4.68
CA SER A 36 13.88 -22.70 -3.27
C SER A 36 13.23 -21.38 -2.85
N LEU A 37 12.27 -21.46 -1.93
CA LEU A 37 11.46 -20.32 -1.54
C LEU A 37 12.28 -19.41 -0.63
N LYS A 38 12.69 -18.24 -1.13
CA LYS A 38 13.44 -17.26 -0.36
C LYS A 38 12.50 -16.18 0.16
N ILE A 39 12.37 -16.09 1.47
CA ILE A 39 11.48 -15.14 2.15
C ILE A 39 12.35 -14.12 2.89
N GLY A 40 11.92 -12.86 2.92
CA GLY A 40 12.48 -11.83 3.79
C GLY A 40 11.38 -11.00 4.42
N TYR A 41 11.74 -10.17 5.39
CA TYR A 41 10.82 -9.19 5.95
C TYR A 41 11.48 -7.81 6.07
N VAL A 42 10.66 -6.77 6.16
CA VAL A 42 11.10 -5.37 6.27
C VAL A 42 10.27 -4.62 7.29
N ASN A 43 10.92 -3.85 8.13
CA ASN A 43 10.29 -2.88 9.00
C ASN A 43 10.25 -1.51 8.28
N VAL A 44 9.13 -1.26 7.59
CA VAL A 44 8.93 -0.01 6.84
C VAL A 44 8.89 1.21 7.76
N ALA A 45 8.32 1.08 8.97
CA ALA A 45 8.29 2.17 9.94
C ALA A 45 9.69 2.56 10.39
N TYR A 46 10.52 1.57 10.73
CA TYR A 46 11.93 1.80 11.08
C TYR A 46 12.69 2.48 9.93
N ILE A 47 12.57 1.98 8.70
CA ILE A 47 13.21 2.62 7.53
C ILE A 47 12.75 4.07 7.41
N PHE A 48 11.45 4.33 7.53
CA PHE A 48 10.88 5.67 7.45
C PHE A 48 11.45 6.60 8.54
N GLU A 49 11.56 6.14 9.78
CA GLU A 49 12.11 6.92 10.90
C GLU A 49 13.60 7.24 10.75
N GLN A 50 14.36 6.42 10.02
CA GLN A 50 15.80 6.60 9.81
C GLN A 50 16.14 7.42 8.55
N LEU A 51 15.17 7.73 7.70
CA LEU A 51 15.39 8.50 6.47
C LEU A 51 15.28 10.01 6.73
N PRO A 52 16.34 10.81 6.47
CA PRO A 52 16.30 12.25 6.70
C PRO A 52 15.18 12.98 5.93
N GLU A 53 14.91 12.57 4.68
CA GLU A 53 13.79 13.11 3.88
C GLU A 53 12.44 12.82 4.54
N ALA A 54 12.28 11.62 5.09
CA ALA A 54 11.04 11.20 5.73
C ALA A 54 10.79 11.92 7.05
N ILE A 55 11.83 12.08 7.87
CA ILE A 55 11.78 12.89 9.09
C ILE A 55 11.33 14.31 8.77
N LYS A 56 11.96 14.94 7.77
CA LYS A 56 11.62 16.30 7.34
C LYS A 56 10.16 16.41 6.86
N ASN A 57 9.74 15.53 5.95
CA ASN A 57 8.38 15.57 5.42
C ASN A 57 7.32 15.27 6.49
N ASN A 58 7.64 14.42 7.46
CA ASN A 58 6.77 14.17 8.62
C ASN A 58 6.66 15.41 9.52
N GLN A 59 7.76 16.14 9.77
CA GLN A 59 7.72 17.41 10.49
C GLN A 59 6.88 18.46 9.76
N ASP A 60 7.02 18.57 8.43
CA ASP A 60 6.22 19.46 7.60
C ASP A 60 4.72 19.08 7.66
N PHE A 61 4.42 17.78 7.63
CA PHE A 61 3.06 17.27 7.77
C PHE A 61 2.45 17.56 9.15
N GLN A 62 3.19 17.36 10.23
CA GLN A 62 2.74 17.70 11.59
C GLN A 62 2.56 19.21 11.78
N THR A 63 3.45 20.02 11.21
CA THR A 63 3.33 21.48 11.22
C THR A 63 2.06 21.93 10.52
N PHE A 64 1.76 21.36 9.35
CA PHE A 64 0.54 21.65 8.62
C PHE A 64 -0.73 21.30 9.43
N GLN A 65 -0.78 20.13 10.07
CA GLN A 65 -1.89 19.74 10.95
C GLN A 65 -2.09 20.72 12.11
N LYS A 66 -0.99 21.15 12.74
CA LYS A 66 -1.01 22.16 13.81
C LYS A 66 -1.50 23.51 13.30
N GLN A 67 -1.07 23.94 12.11
CA GLN A 67 -1.52 25.19 11.51
C GLN A 67 -3.03 25.19 11.24
N LEU A 68 -3.59 24.10 10.70
CA LEU A 68 -5.03 23.96 10.51
C LEU A 68 -5.79 23.99 11.84
N SER A 69 -5.31 23.24 12.83
CA SER A 69 -5.92 23.21 14.17
C SER A 69 -5.89 24.58 14.85
N ASN A 70 -4.77 25.30 14.75
CA ASN A 70 -4.62 26.64 15.30
C ASN A 70 -5.52 27.65 14.58
N ASN A 71 -5.62 27.57 13.24
CA ASN A 71 -6.50 28.46 12.48
C ASN A 71 -7.97 28.27 12.88
N LEU A 72 -8.38 27.01 13.05
CA LEU A 72 -9.72 26.67 13.52
C LEU A 72 -9.97 27.24 14.93
N GLY A 73 -9.04 27.02 15.86
CA GLY A 73 -9.14 27.54 17.23
C GLY A 73 -9.21 29.07 17.29
N LEU A 74 -8.41 29.77 16.48
CA LEU A 74 -8.43 31.24 16.40
C LEU A 74 -9.78 31.75 15.89
N LYS A 75 -10.33 31.15 14.82
CA LYS A 75 -11.65 31.53 14.29
C LYS A 75 -12.78 31.24 15.26
N ALA A 76 -12.71 30.10 15.97
CA ALA A 76 -13.70 29.76 16.99
C ALA A 76 -13.69 30.77 18.15
N SER A 77 -12.49 31.13 18.65
CA SER A 77 -12.34 32.14 19.70
C SER A 77 -12.77 33.53 19.24
N GLU A 78 -12.48 33.89 17.98
CA GLU A 78 -12.96 35.14 17.38
C GLU A 78 -14.50 35.19 17.35
N LEU A 79 -15.14 34.10 16.94
CA LEU A 79 -16.61 33.99 16.89
C LEU A 79 -17.22 34.15 18.28
N GLU A 80 -16.70 33.41 19.26
CA GLU A 80 -17.15 33.49 20.65
C GLU A 80 -17.03 34.91 21.20
N LYS A 81 -15.87 35.54 21.00
CA LYS A 81 -15.64 36.91 21.45
C LYS A 81 -16.61 37.89 20.81
N LYS A 82 -16.74 37.88 19.47
CA LYS A 82 -17.65 38.78 18.75
C LYS A 82 -19.10 38.55 19.15
N TYR A 83 -19.49 37.31 19.40
CA TYR A 83 -20.83 36.98 19.84
C TYR A 83 -21.11 37.52 21.25
N SER A 84 -20.20 37.32 22.20
CA SER A 84 -20.29 37.90 23.55
C SER A 84 -20.35 39.44 23.50
N ASP A 85 -19.50 40.07 22.69
CA ASP A 85 -19.46 41.53 22.57
C ASP A 85 -20.77 42.07 21.96
N TYR A 86 -21.31 41.37 20.95
CA TYR A 86 -22.62 41.69 20.38
C TYR A 86 -23.73 41.61 21.43
N GLN A 87 -23.79 40.54 22.23
CA GLN A 87 -24.80 40.39 23.28
C GLN A 87 -24.75 41.51 24.32
N LYS A 88 -23.55 41.97 24.71
CA LYS A 88 -23.39 43.05 25.70
C LYS A 88 -23.77 44.43 25.17
N GLN A 89 -23.69 44.64 23.85
CA GLN A 89 -23.84 45.95 23.23
C GLN A 89 -25.10 46.06 22.37
N VAL A 90 -25.89 44.99 22.22
CA VAL A 90 -27.02 44.93 21.27
C VAL A 90 -28.01 46.09 21.45
N ASP A 91 -28.30 46.47 22.69
CA ASP A 91 -29.23 47.55 23.04
C ASP A 91 -28.69 48.95 22.70
N THR A 92 -27.39 49.08 22.44
CA THR A 92 -26.72 50.34 22.07
C THR A 92 -26.64 50.53 20.55
N PHE A 93 -26.94 49.48 19.77
CA PHE A 93 -26.84 49.50 18.33
C PHE A 93 -28.13 49.96 17.66
N THR A 94 -27.98 50.70 16.56
CA THR A 94 -29.07 50.91 15.60
C THR A 94 -29.41 49.60 14.88
N GLU A 95 -30.61 49.51 14.30
CA GLU A 95 -31.03 48.33 13.52
C GLU A 95 -30.03 47.97 12.40
N ALA A 96 -29.51 48.99 11.70
CA ALA A 96 -28.51 48.80 10.65
C ALA A 96 -27.21 48.18 11.19
N GLN A 97 -26.73 48.64 12.36
CA GLN A 97 -25.55 48.09 13.02
C GLN A 97 -25.79 46.66 13.51
N GLN A 98 -26.97 46.37 14.07
CA GLN A 98 -27.33 45.01 14.48
C GLN A 98 -27.32 44.05 13.29
N LYS A 99 -27.94 44.44 12.18
CA LYS A 99 -27.97 43.62 10.95
C LYS A 99 -26.57 43.36 10.40
N GLN A 100 -25.69 44.37 10.40
CA GLN A 100 -24.30 44.21 9.98
C GLN A 100 -23.55 43.23 10.90
N LYS A 101 -23.71 43.35 12.22
CA LYS A 101 -23.04 42.46 13.19
C LYS A 101 -23.55 41.02 13.11
N GLN A 102 -24.85 40.83 12.92
CA GLN A 102 -25.43 39.51 12.69
C GLN A 102 -24.90 38.86 11.41
N ALA A 103 -24.76 39.64 10.32
CA ALA A 103 -24.17 39.15 9.08
C ALA A 103 -22.71 38.71 9.29
N GLU A 104 -21.89 39.54 9.96
CA GLU A 104 -20.49 39.23 10.30
C GLU A 104 -20.37 37.93 11.13
N LEU A 105 -21.23 37.76 12.14
CA LEU A 105 -21.27 36.55 12.98
C LEU A 105 -21.69 35.31 12.17
N SER A 106 -22.67 35.46 11.28
CA SER A 106 -23.15 34.39 10.41
C SER A 106 -22.06 33.94 9.43
N GLU A 107 -21.37 34.89 8.79
CA GLU A 107 -20.25 34.62 7.88
C GLU A 107 -19.10 33.90 8.60
N LEU A 108 -18.75 34.34 9.81
CA LEU A 108 -17.68 33.71 10.59
C LEU A 108 -18.06 32.28 11.02
N HIS A 109 -19.31 32.06 11.43
CA HIS A 109 -19.83 30.72 11.73
C HIS A 109 -19.82 29.80 10.50
N GLN A 110 -20.23 30.31 9.34
CA GLN A 110 -20.20 29.54 8.10
C GLN A 110 -18.76 29.23 7.65
N SER A 111 -17.84 30.18 7.82
CA SER A 111 -16.41 29.98 7.56
C SER A 111 -15.83 28.91 8.47
N LEU A 112 -16.19 28.90 9.76
CA LEU A 112 -15.75 27.90 10.72
C LEU A 112 -16.22 26.50 10.30
N ARG A 113 -17.52 26.33 10.02
CA ARG A 113 -18.09 25.06 9.55
C ARG A 113 -17.42 24.55 8.28
N THR A 114 -17.16 25.45 7.33
CA THR A 114 -16.49 25.10 6.07
C THR A 114 -15.07 24.61 6.34
N LEU A 115 -14.33 25.29 7.21
CA LEU A 115 -12.97 24.88 7.59
C LEU A 115 -12.97 23.51 8.27
N GLU A 116 -13.88 23.26 9.22
CA GLU A 116 -14.05 21.96 9.89
C GLU A 116 -14.32 20.83 8.89
N GLN A 117 -15.19 21.08 7.92
CA GLN A 117 -15.55 20.10 6.89
C GLN A 117 -14.41 19.81 5.91
N GLN A 118 -13.61 20.82 5.56
CA GLN A 118 -12.52 20.69 4.60
C GLN A 118 -11.23 20.13 5.21
N MET A 119 -11.04 20.31 6.51
CA MET A 119 -9.80 19.96 7.21
C MET A 119 -9.36 18.49 6.99
N PRO A 120 -10.22 17.46 7.09
CA PRO A 120 -9.79 16.07 6.83
C PRO A 120 -9.26 15.86 5.41
N ALA A 121 -9.93 16.44 4.41
CA ALA A 121 -9.53 16.32 3.01
C ALA A 121 -8.19 17.03 2.74
N GLU A 122 -7.96 18.19 3.35
CA GLU A 122 -6.69 18.91 3.24
C GLU A 122 -5.54 18.15 3.93
N ILE A 123 -5.79 17.53 5.09
CA ILE A 123 -4.80 16.65 5.76
C ILE A 123 -4.46 15.45 4.87
N GLU A 124 -5.47 14.75 4.35
CA GLU A 124 -5.26 13.60 3.46
C GLU A 124 -4.47 13.99 2.21
N LYS A 125 -4.83 15.11 1.58
CA LYS A 125 -4.13 15.65 0.42
C LYS A 125 -2.68 15.96 0.75
N LYS A 126 -2.40 16.61 1.89
CA LYS A 126 -1.03 16.89 2.33
C LYS A 126 -0.25 15.59 2.54
N TYR A 127 -0.84 14.60 3.20
CA TYR A 127 -0.23 13.28 3.41
C TYR A 127 0.16 12.62 2.08
N LYS A 128 -0.76 12.59 1.11
CA LYS A 128 -0.51 12.05 -0.24
C LYS A 128 0.62 12.77 -0.98
N VAL A 129 0.77 14.07 -0.76
CA VAL A 129 1.82 14.86 -1.43
C VAL A 129 3.19 14.66 -0.78
N VAL A 130 3.27 14.56 0.54
CA VAL A 130 4.57 14.61 1.25
C VAL A 130 5.05 13.28 1.79
N ILE A 131 4.13 12.38 2.19
CA ILE A 131 4.47 11.10 2.83
C ILE A 131 4.38 9.94 1.84
N GLN A 132 3.31 9.87 1.04
CA GLN A 132 3.11 8.77 0.08
C GLN A 132 4.29 8.55 -0.90
N PRO A 133 4.96 9.59 -1.44
CA PRO A 133 6.08 9.38 -2.35
C PRO A 133 7.25 8.65 -1.68
N ILE A 134 7.47 8.85 -0.38
CA ILE A 134 8.52 8.16 0.37
C ILE A 134 8.18 6.67 0.49
N HIS A 135 6.93 6.32 0.82
CA HIS A 135 6.51 4.92 0.82
C HIS A 135 6.69 4.27 -0.55
N HIS A 136 6.42 5.02 -1.63
CA HIS A 136 6.67 4.52 -2.98
C HIS A 136 8.16 4.26 -3.24
N LYS A 137 9.06 5.18 -2.85
CA LYS A 137 10.52 4.98 -2.95
C LYS A 137 10.97 3.74 -2.17
N ILE A 138 10.51 3.59 -0.92
CA ILE A 138 10.83 2.42 -0.10
C ILE A 138 10.38 1.13 -0.81
N LYS A 139 9.15 1.10 -1.32
CA LYS A 139 8.63 -0.04 -2.06
C LYS A 139 9.48 -0.35 -3.31
N GLN A 140 9.85 0.67 -4.10
CA GLN A 140 10.69 0.47 -5.28
C GLN A 140 12.04 -0.16 -4.92
N VAL A 141 12.66 0.24 -3.81
CA VAL A 141 13.92 -0.35 -3.35
C VAL A 141 13.73 -1.80 -2.89
N ILE A 142 12.66 -2.08 -2.15
CA ILE A 142 12.28 -3.45 -1.79
C ILE A 142 12.12 -4.31 -3.05
N ASP A 143 11.38 -3.81 -4.05
CA ASP A 143 11.16 -4.53 -5.31
C ASP A 143 12.49 -4.79 -6.06
N LYS A 144 13.42 -3.83 -6.06
CA LYS A 144 14.76 -3.99 -6.66
C LYS A 144 15.56 -5.06 -5.92
N ILE A 145 15.64 -5.01 -4.60
CA ILE A 145 16.37 -6.01 -3.78
C ILE A 145 15.75 -7.39 -3.93
N ALA A 146 14.42 -7.48 -3.91
CA ALA A 146 13.70 -8.73 -4.05
C ALA A 146 14.06 -9.43 -5.38
N LYS A 147 14.08 -8.67 -6.48
CA LYS A 147 14.45 -9.19 -7.81
C LYS A 147 15.93 -9.55 -7.91
N GLU A 148 16.82 -8.65 -7.49
CA GLU A 148 18.28 -8.86 -7.56
C GLU A 148 18.73 -10.08 -6.75
N GLN A 149 18.11 -10.32 -5.60
CA GLN A 149 18.48 -11.41 -4.69
C GLN A 149 17.53 -12.62 -4.75
N SER A 150 16.64 -12.66 -5.75
CA SER A 150 15.69 -13.76 -6.00
C SER A 150 14.80 -14.11 -4.78
N TYR A 151 14.29 -13.10 -4.07
CA TYR A 151 13.27 -13.31 -3.05
C TYR A 151 11.92 -13.63 -3.70
N SER A 152 11.29 -14.70 -3.22
CA SER A 152 9.92 -15.06 -3.58
C SER A 152 8.89 -14.21 -2.84
N PHE A 153 9.19 -13.84 -1.59
CA PHE A 153 8.34 -12.98 -0.76
C PHE A 153 9.17 -12.00 0.06
N VAL A 154 8.69 -10.76 0.15
CA VAL A 154 9.14 -9.79 1.15
C VAL A 154 7.93 -9.30 1.90
N LEU A 155 7.88 -9.56 3.21
CA LEU A 155 6.76 -9.22 4.07
C LEU A 155 7.04 -7.92 4.82
N ALA A 156 6.05 -7.05 4.93
CA ALA A 156 6.13 -6.00 5.95
C ALA A 156 6.11 -6.66 7.33
N LYS A 157 6.91 -6.17 8.27
CA LYS A 157 6.88 -6.64 9.66
C LYS A 157 5.52 -6.35 10.30
N ASP A 158 5.05 -5.12 10.08
CA ASP A 158 3.83 -4.57 10.67
C ASP A 158 2.97 -3.88 9.60
N THR A 159 1.67 -3.84 9.87
CA THR A 159 0.68 -3.06 9.12
C THR A 159 -0.16 -2.24 10.10
N GLU A 160 -1.01 -1.35 9.59
CA GLU A 160 -1.96 -0.61 10.44
C GLU A 160 -2.92 -1.55 11.20
N ALA A 161 -3.19 -2.74 10.66
CA ALA A 161 -4.06 -3.74 11.28
C ALA A 161 -3.33 -4.64 12.32
N GLY A 162 -2.00 -4.49 12.46
CA GLY A 162 -1.18 -5.28 13.38
C GLY A 162 0.01 -5.98 12.72
N PRO A 163 0.72 -6.81 13.49
CA PRO A 163 1.93 -7.49 13.02
C PRO A 163 1.59 -8.56 11.97
N VAL A 164 2.36 -8.56 10.88
CA VAL A 164 2.32 -9.62 9.85
C VAL A 164 3.38 -10.67 10.16
N VAL A 165 4.52 -10.25 10.71
CA VAL A 165 5.61 -11.14 11.13
C VAL A 165 5.71 -11.10 12.66
N LEU A 166 5.19 -12.14 13.32
CA LEU A 166 5.30 -12.29 14.77
C LEU A 166 6.70 -12.70 15.22
N PHE A 167 7.38 -13.53 14.41
CA PHE A 167 8.74 -13.99 14.66
C PHE A 167 9.42 -14.32 13.34
N ALA A 168 10.66 -13.87 13.20
CA ALA A 168 11.59 -14.30 12.17
C ALA A 168 13.02 -14.16 12.71
N GLN A 169 13.95 -14.98 12.23
CA GLN A 169 15.35 -14.82 12.60
C GLN A 169 15.91 -13.52 12.00
N PRO A 170 16.87 -12.84 12.66
CA PRO A 170 17.44 -11.58 12.15
C PRO A 170 18.03 -11.68 10.73
N GLY A 171 18.49 -12.86 10.31
CA GLY A 171 19.01 -13.07 8.95
C GLY A 171 17.97 -12.94 7.84
N PHE A 172 16.67 -12.88 8.17
CA PHE A 172 15.59 -12.63 7.21
C PHE A 172 15.20 -11.15 7.12
N ASP A 173 15.79 -10.29 7.97
CA ASP A 173 15.52 -8.86 7.98
C ASP A 173 16.27 -8.15 6.85
N LEU A 174 15.53 -7.46 5.98
CA LEU A 174 16.09 -6.68 4.88
C LEU A 174 16.08 -5.18 5.19
N SER A 175 15.68 -4.76 6.38
CA SER A 175 15.43 -3.34 6.70
C SER A 175 16.69 -2.48 6.55
N GLU A 176 17.82 -2.92 7.10
CA GLU A 176 19.10 -2.21 6.98
C GLU A 176 19.57 -2.13 5.54
N LEU A 177 19.49 -3.24 4.80
CA LEU A 177 19.87 -3.28 3.39
C LEU A 177 19.02 -2.33 2.54
N VAL A 178 17.71 -2.27 2.80
CA VAL A 178 16.80 -1.33 2.13
C VAL A 178 17.16 0.11 2.48
N LEU A 179 17.42 0.40 3.75
CA LEU A 179 17.80 1.73 4.23
C LEU A 179 19.13 2.20 3.62
N GLU A 180 20.15 1.35 3.57
CA GLU A 180 21.42 1.62 2.92
C GLU A 180 21.24 1.92 1.44
N LYS A 181 20.47 1.07 0.72
CA LYS A 181 20.25 1.27 -0.70
C LYS A 181 19.48 2.56 -0.99
N LEU A 182 18.50 2.92 -0.15
CA LEU A 182 17.79 4.21 -0.21
C LEU A 182 18.72 5.41 -0.02
N LYS A 183 19.70 5.33 0.88
CA LYS A 183 20.70 6.39 1.09
C LYS A 183 21.63 6.56 -0.12
N THR A 184 21.90 5.48 -0.85
CA THR A 184 22.77 5.50 -2.04
C THR A 184 22.05 5.82 -3.36
N MET A 185 20.71 5.74 -3.40
CA MET A 185 19.94 6.10 -4.59
C MET A 185 19.90 7.61 -4.78
N ALA A 186 20.43 8.07 -5.91
CA ALA A 186 20.44 9.49 -6.25
C ALA A 186 18.99 10.03 -6.39
N PRO A 187 18.71 11.29 -6.01
CA PRO A 187 17.37 11.91 -6.08
C PRO A 187 16.72 11.97 -7.48
N LYS A 188 17.42 11.56 -8.54
CA LYS A 188 17.02 11.77 -9.94
C LYS A 188 16.27 10.58 -10.58
N GLU A 189 16.09 9.46 -9.87
CA GLU A 189 15.31 8.31 -10.34
C GLU A 189 13.88 8.27 -9.75
N ILE A 190 13.43 9.41 -9.20
CA ILE A 190 12.11 9.58 -8.60
C ILE A 190 11.25 10.36 -9.59
N GLU A 191 10.89 9.72 -10.70
CA GLU A 191 9.65 10.14 -11.35
C GLU A 191 8.50 9.45 -10.61
N PRO A 192 7.52 10.20 -10.07
CA PRO A 192 6.30 9.58 -9.58
C PRO A 192 5.70 8.76 -10.74
N PRO A 193 5.08 7.60 -10.50
CA PRO A 193 4.26 6.98 -11.52
C PRO A 193 3.26 8.03 -11.96
N VAL A 194 3.26 8.36 -13.26
CA VAL A 194 2.27 9.23 -13.87
C VAL A 194 0.90 8.60 -13.63
N VAL A 195 0.21 9.02 -12.57
CA VAL A 195 -1.22 8.74 -12.36
C VAL A 195 -1.98 9.74 -13.23
N GLY A 196 -1.81 9.60 -14.54
CA GLY A 196 -2.76 10.08 -15.52
C GLY A 196 -3.76 8.95 -15.80
N PRO A 197 -5.05 9.25 -16.06
CA PRO A 197 -5.95 8.23 -16.57
C PRO A 197 -5.34 7.65 -17.84
N LYS A 198 -5.19 6.32 -17.90
CA LYS A 198 -4.81 5.64 -19.14
C LYS A 198 -5.87 5.97 -20.18
N THR A 199 -5.56 6.93 -21.05
CA THR A 199 -6.29 7.18 -22.27
C THR A 199 -6.22 5.89 -23.08
N GLN A 200 -7.35 5.19 -23.19
CA GLN A 200 -7.53 4.18 -24.20
C GLN A 200 -7.49 4.93 -25.54
N THR A 201 -6.37 4.83 -26.25
CA THR A 201 -6.33 5.10 -27.68
C THR A 201 -6.86 3.85 -28.38
N PRO A 202 -7.95 3.94 -29.16
CA PRO A 202 -8.35 2.86 -30.05
C PRO A 202 -7.25 2.66 -31.09
N ALA A 203 -6.75 1.43 -31.19
CA ALA A 203 -5.88 1.03 -32.28
C ALA A 203 -6.64 1.10 -33.62
N GLN A 204 -6.11 1.90 -34.55
CA GLN A 204 -6.35 1.81 -35.99
C GLN A 204 -5.09 1.20 -36.63
N PRO A 205 -5.07 0.79 -37.91
CA PRO A 205 -5.98 -0.04 -38.69
C PRO A 205 -5.25 -1.32 -39.20
N SER A 206 -5.98 -2.33 -39.67
CA SER A 206 -5.41 -3.27 -40.66
C SER A 206 -6.39 -3.49 -41.80
N THR A 207 -5.88 -3.17 -42.99
CA THR A 207 -6.48 -3.33 -44.30
C THR A 207 -6.48 -4.80 -44.70
N ARG A 208 -7.59 -5.32 -45.24
CA ARG A 208 -7.52 -6.31 -46.33
C ARG A 208 -8.82 -6.42 -47.13
N SER A 209 -8.67 -6.13 -48.42
CA SER A 209 -9.38 -6.67 -49.59
C SER A 209 -10.91 -6.57 -49.70
N ALA A 210 -11.32 -5.68 -50.60
CA ALA A 210 -11.96 -6.03 -51.88
C ALA A 210 -13.04 -7.13 -51.89
N LYS A 211 -14.27 -6.77 -52.24
CA LYS A 211 -14.84 -6.99 -53.59
C LYS A 211 -16.23 -6.38 -53.72
N ALA A 212 -16.52 -5.97 -54.95
CA ALA A 212 -17.80 -5.53 -55.47
C ALA A 212 -19.00 -6.39 -55.05
N VAL A 213 -20.21 -5.81 -55.06
CA VAL A 213 -21.26 -6.14 -56.03
C VAL A 213 -22.47 -5.21 -55.87
N LYS A 214 -22.94 -4.74 -57.02
CA LYS A 214 -24.18 -3.99 -57.29
C LYS A 214 -25.43 -4.65 -56.65
N LYS A 215 -26.46 -3.83 -56.44
CA LYS A 215 -27.71 -3.75 -57.26
C LYS A 215 -28.99 -3.76 -56.41
N LYS A 216 -29.88 -2.84 -56.83
CA LYS A 216 -31.31 -2.67 -56.54
C LYS A 216 -31.67 -1.97 -55.23
#